data_AF-A0A836YW03-F1
#
_entry.id   AF-A0A836YW03-F1
#
_cell.length_a   1.000
_cell.length_b   1.000
_cell.length_c   1.000
_cell.angle_alpha   90.00
_cell.angle_beta   90.00
_cell.angle_gamma   90.00
#
_symmetry.space_group_name_H-M   'P 1'
#
loop_
_entity.id
_entity.type
_entity.pdbx_description
1 polymer ?
#
loop_
_entity_poly.entity_id
_entity_poly.type
_entity_poly.pdbx_seq_one_letter_code
_entity_poly.pdbx_strand_id
1 'polypeptide(L)'
;MGILRDIYNKTFSKNGVDNMSNLDVIKEIRVNHLDQYSSWALYDIDDARLKEYLDQDNKIPNENLAFPAKYQNDEALANKINTDAMFYGLNVAARNIKTDSGDWANFHDTRDKSKDLGILFDLYNTKFRGAYMSDVFKDLPETESKNVKVSQLVKDMQADGDNDAKKSLRLLQKEIDIIKPKIIVLYGAPSQDAFDKMIKANLLTLPEGVKIVGRHHYSMGERYDEKATKLVKESKEIYGE
;
A
#
# COMPACT_ATOMS: atom_id res chain seq x y z
N MET A 1 -28.91 -11.21 -11.24
CA MET A 1 -27.85 -11.05 -10.21
C MET A 1 -27.47 -12.39 -9.60
N GLY A 2 -26.86 -13.31 -10.37
CA GLY A 2 -26.57 -14.65 -9.84
C GLY A 2 -25.38 -15.40 -10.45
N ILE A 3 -24.86 -14.96 -11.60
CA ILE A 3 -23.89 -15.78 -12.35
C ILE A 3 -22.43 -15.38 -12.03
N LEU A 4 -22.18 -14.11 -11.65
CA LEU A 4 -20.83 -13.63 -11.30
C LEU A 4 -20.37 -14.08 -9.90
N ARG A 5 -21.30 -14.39 -8.99
CA ARG A 5 -20.98 -14.88 -7.63
C ARG A 5 -20.50 -16.33 -7.63
N ASP A 6 -20.94 -17.13 -8.59
CA ASP A 6 -20.67 -18.57 -8.66
C ASP A 6 -19.30 -18.91 -9.27
N ILE A 7 -18.69 -18.00 -10.04
CA ILE A 7 -17.33 -18.20 -10.56
C ILE A 7 -16.29 -17.90 -9.48
N TYR A 8 -16.54 -16.93 -8.58
CA TYR A 8 -15.61 -16.57 -7.51
C TYR A 8 -15.52 -17.62 -6.40
N ASN A 9 -16.62 -18.33 -6.13
CA ASN A 9 -16.69 -19.32 -5.05
C ASN A 9 -16.19 -20.72 -5.42
N LYS A 10 -15.80 -20.98 -6.67
CA LYS A 10 -15.36 -22.31 -7.10
C LYS A 10 -13.86 -22.59 -6.92
N THR A 11 -13.07 -21.61 -6.52
CA THR A 11 -11.62 -21.76 -6.29
C THR A 11 -11.22 -21.83 -4.81
N PHE A 12 -12.13 -21.54 -3.88
CA PHE A 12 -11.85 -21.64 -2.45
C PHE A 12 -12.37 -22.97 -1.90
N SER A 13 -11.43 -23.90 -1.74
CA SER A 13 -11.64 -25.17 -1.06
C SER A 13 -12.07 -24.92 0.38
N LYS A 14 -13.28 -25.38 0.72
CA LYS A 14 -13.71 -25.63 2.10
C LYS A 14 -12.74 -26.61 2.75
N ASN A 15 -11.72 -26.12 3.47
CA ASN A 15 -11.02 -26.84 4.55
C ASN A 15 -10.10 -25.85 5.31
N GLY A 16 -10.49 -25.51 6.55
CA GLY A 16 -9.60 -25.10 7.65
C GLY A 16 -8.60 -23.95 7.43
N VAL A 17 -8.94 -22.75 7.93
CA VAL A 17 -8.04 -21.60 8.23
C VAL A 17 -7.16 -21.15 7.05
N ASP A 18 -7.78 -20.46 6.08
CA ASP A 18 -7.15 -19.92 4.86
C ASP A 18 -6.18 -18.74 5.14
N ASN A 19 -4.95 -19.06 5.53
CA ASN A 19 -3.81 -18.14 5.35
C ASN A 19 -2.92 -18.68 4.23
N MET A 20 -2.88 -17.95 3.11
CA MET A 20 -1.93 -18.20 2.02
C MET A 20 -0.50 -18.05 2.53
N SER A 21 0.42 -18.85 1.99
CA SER A 21 1.84 -18.59 2.24
C SER A 21 2.24 -17.25 1.60
N ASN A 22 3.28 -16.60 2.11
CA ASN A 22 3.80 -15.36 1.51
C ASN A 22 4.19 -15.53 0.03
N LEU A 23 4.66 -16.72 -0.35
CA LEU A 23 4.97 -17.02 -1.75
C LEU A 23 3.70 -17.08 -2.61
N ASP A 24 2.61 -17.65 -2.08
CA ASP A 24 1.32 -17.70 -2.79
C ASP A 24 0.70 -16.31 -2.90
N VAL A 25 0.84 -15.48 -1.86
CA VAL A 25 0.45 -14.05 -1.90
C VAL A 25 1.16 -13.34 -3.06
N ILE A 26 2.49 -13.47 -3.19
CA ILE A 26 3.25 -12.85 -4.28
C ILE A 26 2.79 -13.36 -5.64
N LYS A 27 2.59 -14.68 -5.79
CA LYS A 27 2.09 -15.26 -7.04
C LYS A 27 0.71 -14.71 -7.42
N GLU A 28 -0.20 -14.61 -6.47
CA GLU A 28 -1.54 -14.05 -6.70
C GLU A 28 -1.45 -12.58 -7.13
N ILE A 29 -0.59 -11.77 -6.51
CA ILE A 29 -0.41 -10.37 -6.91
C ILE A 29 0.10 -10.29 -8.36
N ARG A 30 1.10 -11.10 -8.74
CA ARG A 30 1.66 -11.14 -10.09
C ARG A 30 0.67 -11.62 -11.15
N VAL A 31 -0.08 -12.69 -10.87
CA VAL A 31 -1.11 -13.21 -11.78
C VAL A 31 -2.20 -12.18 -12.07
N ASN A 32 -2.46 -11.28 -11.10
CA ASN A 32 -3.41 -10.19 -11.26
C ASN A 32 -2.77 -8.86 -11.73
N HIS A 33 -1.47 -8.87 -12.08
CA HIS A 33 -0.69 -7.70 -12.50
C HIS A 33 -0.73 -6.52 -11.51
N LEU A 34 -0.91 -6.83 -10.22
CA LEU A 34 -0.99 -5.83 -9.15
C LEU A 34 0.41 -5.30 -8.76
N ASP A 35 1.46 -6.03 -9.08
CA ASP A 35 2.88 -5.69 -8.90
C ASP A 35 3.33 -4.47 -9.72
N GLN A 36 2.55 -4.09 -10.74
CA GLN A 36 2.75 -2.86 -11.53
C GLN A 36 2.23 -1.60 -10.82
N TYR A 37 1.37 -1.76 -9.81
CA TYR A 37 0.70 -0.67 -9.09
C TYR A 37 1.16 -0.54 -7.64
N SER A 38 1.99 -1.47 -7.19
CA SER A 38 2.26 -1.68 -5.78
C SER A 38 3.74 -1.87 -5.51
N SER A 39 4.05 -2.01 -4.24
CA SER A 39 5.36 -2.39 -3.74
C SER A 39 5.25 -2.99 -2.34
N TRP A 40 6.40 -3.25 -1.74
CA TRP A 40 6.56 -3.68 -0.37
C TRP A 40 7.50 -2.72 0.35
N ALA A 41 7.20 -2.37 1.60
CA ALA A 41 7.92 -1.41 2.42
C ALA A 41 9.31 -1.95 2.85
N LEU A 42 10.17 -2.19 1.87
CA LEU A 42 11.47 -2.82 1.97
C LEU A 42 12.51 -1.87 1.40
N TYR A 43 13.51 -1.56 2.22
CA TYR A 43 14.57 -0.63 1.90
C TYR A 43 15.90 -1.25 2.34
N ASP A 44 17.00 -0.93 1.65
CA ASP A 44 18.35 -1.35 2.05
C ASP A 44 18.94 -0.45 3.15
N ILE A 45 18.14 -0.26 4.20
CA ILE A 45 18.48 0.51 5.40
C ILE A 45 17.67 -0.04 6.59
N ASP A 46 18.37 -0.37 7.68
CA ASP A 46 17.77 -0.85 8.92
C ASP A 46 17.52 0.28 9.93
N ASP A 47 16.88 -0.05 11.04
CA ASP A 47 16.51 0.92 12.07
C ASP A 47 17.75 1.52 12.77
N ALA A 48 18.82 0.75 12.94
CA ALA A 48 20.06 1.25 13.53
C ALA A 48 20.66 2.37 12.67
N ARG A 49 20.70 2.15 11.35
CA ARG A 49 21.16 3.16 10.41
C ARG A 49 20.17 4.31 10.25
N LEU A 50 18.86 4.06 10.30
CA LEU A 50 17.84 5.10 10.26
C LEU A 50 17.95 6.05 11.46
N LYS A 51 18.27 5.51 12.65
CA LYS A 51 18.53 6.29 13.85
C LYS A 51 19.66 7.30 13.66
N GLU A 52 20.73 6.94 12.96
CA GLU A 52 21.84 7.87 12.67
C GLU A 52 21.37 9.08 11.85
N TYR A 53 20.41 8.91 10.93
CA TYR A 53 19.80 10.00 10.16
C TYR A 53 18.76 10.81 10.92
N LEU A 54 18.22 10.28 12.03
CA LEU A 54 17.41 11.06 12.95
C LEU A 54 18.28 11.91 13.88
N ASP A 55 19.45 11.38 14.26
CA ASP A 55 20.39 12.06 15.16
C ASP A 55 21.27 13.08 14.43
N GLN A 56 21.51 12.88 13.13
CA GLN A 56 22.36 13.71 12.28
C GLN A 56 21.52 14.30 11.14
N ASP A 57 21.67 15.60 10.85
CA ASP A 57 20.99 16.27 9.72
C ASP A 57 21.62 15.88 8.36
N ASN A 58 21.64 14.57 8.09
CA ASN A 58 22.26 13.96 6.93
C ASN A 58 21.18 13.51 5.92
N LYS A 59 21.45 13.71 4.63
CA LYS A 59 20.59 13.19 3.56
C LYS A 59 20.79 11.69 3.42
N ILE A 60 19.70 10.90 3.41
CA ILE A 60 19.74 9.50 3.03
C ILE A 60 20.05 9.41 1.52
N PRO A 61 21.06 8.63 1.09
CA PRO A 61 21.34 8.42 -0.32
C PRO A 61 20.12 7.84 -1.06
N ASN A 62 19.81 8.35 -2.26
CA ASN A 62 18.61 7.97 -2.98
C ASN A 62 18.62 6.47 -3.36
N GLU A 63 19.79 5.85 -3.52
CA GLU A 63 19.94 4.41 -3.79
C GLU A 63 19.38 3.53 -2.66
N ASN A 64 19.40 4.00 -1.41
CA ASN A 64 18.83 3.28 -0.28
C ASN A 64 17.28 3.34 -0.27
N LEU A 65 16.70 4.18 -1.14
CA LEU A 65 15.26 4.31 -1.33
C LEU A 65 14.75 3.44 -2.48
N ALA A 66 15.64 2.90 -3.32
CA ALA A 66 15.25 1.97 -4.37
C ALA A 66 14.69 0.67 -3.77
N PHE A 67 13.80 0.02 -4.52
CA PHE A 67 13.38 -1.32 -4.15
C PHE A 67 14.59 -2.28 -4.21
N PRO A 68 14.92 -3.01 -3.14
CA PRO A 68 16.16 -3.79 -3.10
C PRO A 68 16.24 -4.86 -4.19
N ALA A 69 17.30 -4.84 -5.00
CA ALA A 69 17.48 -5.75 -6.13
C ALA A 69 17.43 -7.25 -5.74
N LYS A 70 17.87 -7.58 -4.52
CA LYS A 70 17.80 -8.95 -3.96
C LYS A 70 16.37 -9.50 -3.84
N TYR A 71 15.36 -8.64 -3.85
CA TYR A 71 13.95 -9.00 -3.76
C TYR A 71 13.24 -9.02 -5.12
N GLN A 72 13.98 -8.91 -6.23
CA GLN A 72 13.48 -9.27 -7.57
C GLN A 72 13.36 -10.80 -7.74
N ASN A 73 13.70 -11.58 -6.71
CA ASN A 73 13.45 -13.01 -6.60
C ASN A 73 12.28 -13.24 -5.63
N ASP A 74 11.23 -13.93 -6.09
CA ASP A 74 10.00 -14.13 -5.32
C ASP A 74 10.20 -14.96 -4.05
N GLU A 75 11.13 -15.93 -4.03
CA GLU A 75 11.43 -16.70 -2.81
C GLU A 75 12.13 -15.83 -1.77
N ALA A 76 13.08 -15.00 -2.19
CA ALA A 76 13.76 -14.05 -1.32
C ALA A 76 12.78 -13.00 -0.76
N LEU A 77 11.88 -12.51 -1.62
CA LEU A 77 10.83 -11.56 -1.23
C LEU A 77 9.83 -12.18 -0.26
N ALA A 78 9.37 -13.42 -0.50
CA ALA A 78 8.41 -14.11 0.36
C ALA A 78 8.87 -14.22 1.82
N ASN A 79 10.18 -14.32 2.04
CA ASN A 79 10.78 -14.37 3.38
C ASN A 79 10.83 -13.01 4.11
N LYS A 80 10.42 -11.92 3.46
CA LYS A 80 10.57 -10.55 3.96
C LYS A 80 9.28 -9.74 3.97
N ILE A 81 8.27 -10.13 3.21
CA ILE A 81 6.99 -9.43 3.21
C ILE A 81 6.24 -9.63 4.53
N ASN A 82 5.41 -8.64 4.83
CA ASN A 82 4.53 -8.60 5.97
C ASN A 82 3.11 -8.27 5.48
N THR A 83 2.21 -9.26 5.55
CA THR A 83 0.83 -9.09 5.13
C THR A 83 -0.07 -8.49 6.20
N ASP A 84 0.40 -8.35 7.45
CA ASP A 84 -0.41 -7.80 8.54
C ASP A 84 -0.73 -6.31 8.33
N ALA A 85 0.04 -5.60 7.52
CA ALA A 85 -0.11 -4.18 7.26
C ALA A 85 -0.16 -3.85 5.77
N MET A 86 -1.07 -2.93 5.41
CA MET A 86 -1.15 -2.30 4.09
C MET A 86 -1.10 -0.79 4.20
N PHE A 87 -0.35 -0.15 3.33
CA PHE A 87 -0.26 1.31 3.24
C PHE A 87 -0.83 1.79 1.91
N TYR A 88 -1.67 2.82 1.96
CA TYR A 88 -2.25 3.43 0.78
C TYR A 88 -1.91 4.92 0.65
N GLY A 89 -1.27 5.27 -0.46
CA GLY A 89 -1.31 6.62 -1.03
C GLY A 89 -2.64 6.89 -1.74
N LEU A 90 -2.80 8.07 -2.33
CA LEU A 90 -4.04 8.41 -3.04
C LEU A 90 -4.05 7.84 -4.47
N ASN A 91 -3.01 8.16 -5.23
CA ASN A 91 -2.89 7.92 -6.66
C ASN A 91 -1.43 8.14 -7.09
N VAL A 92 -1.03 7.52 -8.20
CA VAL A 92 0.30 7.72 -8.77
C VAL A 92 0.49 9.16 -9.25
N ALA A 93 1.67 9.74 -9.00
CA ALA A 93 2.02 11.07 -9.52
C ALA A 93 2.02 11.10 -11.06
N ALA A 94 1.79 12.27 -11.66
CA ALA A 94 1.70 12.43 -13.13
C ALA A 94 2.96 11.98 -13.89
N ARG A 95 4.12 11.99 -13.22
CA ARG A 95 5.41 11.48 -13.74
C ARG A 95 5.50 9.95 -13.84
N ASN A 96 4.44 9.25 -13.43
CA ASN A 96 4.29 7.80 -13.36
C ASN A 96 5.35 7.08 -12.50
N ILE A 97 5.15 5.78 -12.30
CA ILE A 97 6.13 4.88 -11.70
C ILE A 97 7.27 4.69 -12.71
N LYS A 98 8.51 4.73 -12.23
CA LYS A 98 9.67 4.42 -13.07
C LYS A 98 9.81 2.90 -13.21
N THR A 99 9.06 2.32 -14.14
CA THR A 99 9.00 0.87 -14.38
C THR A 99 10.31 0.25 -14.82
N ASP A 100 11.25 1.05 -15.34
CA ASP A 100 12.62 0.59 -15.64
C ASP A 100 13.37 0.04 -14.41
N SER A 101 12.83 0.29 -13.21
CA SER A 101 13.35 -0.22 -11.93
C SER A 101 12.80 -1.62 -11.58
N GLY A 102 12.01 -2.23 -12.47
CA GLY A 102 11.36 -3.52 -12.30
C GLY A 102 9.96 -3.43 -11.71
N ASP A 103 9.37 -4.60 -11.46
CA ASP A 103 8.15 -4.74 -10.66
C ASP A 103 8.41 -4.22 -9.24
N TRP A 104 7.34 -3.87 -8.50
CA TRP A 104 7.43 -3.32 -7.14
C TRP A 104 8.07 -1.93 -7.04
N ALA A 105 8.17 -1.19 -8.15
CA ALA A 105 8.84 0.12 -8.14
C ALA A 105 8.00 1.27 -7.55
N ASN A 106 6.69 1.08 -7.30
CA ASN A 106 5.86 2.15 -6.72
C ASN A 106 6.36 2.50 -5.30
N PHE A 107 6.29 3.77 -4.87
CA PHE A 107 6.82 4.27 -3.59
C PHE A 107 8.34 4.11 -3.36
N HIS A 108 9.10 3.73 -4.39
CA HIS A 108 10.56 3.64 -4.37
C HIS A 108 11.20 4.61 -5.39
N ASP A 109 10.56 5.76 -5.58
CA ASP A 109 11.05 6.75 -6.54
C ASP A 109 12.31 7.44 -6.01
N THR A 110 13.45 7.16 -6.66
CA THR A 110 14.78 7.70 -6.30
C THR A 110 15.09 9.06 -6.92
N ARG A 111 14.14 9.66 -7.65
CA ARG A 111 14.29 11.03 -8.18
C ARG A 111 14.27 12.03 -7.03
N ASP A 112 15.08 13.09 -7.11
CA ASP A 112 15.22 14.10 -6.02
C ASP A 112 13.90 14.81 -5.63
N LYS A 113 12.89 14.78 -6.51
CA LYS A 113 11.57 15.35 -6.26
C LYS A 113 10.64 14.41 -5.48
N SER A 114 11.02 13.14 -5.30
CA SER A 114 10.23 12.18 -4.53
C SER A 114 10.23 12.56 -3.05
N LYS A 115 9.14 12.19 -2.39
CA LYS A 115 8.95 12.37 -0.94
C LYS A 115 8.67 11.04 -0.24
N ASP A 116 8.81 9.92 -0.95
CA ASP A 116 8.50 8.59 -0.45
C ASP A 116 9.39 8.20 0.73
N LEU A 117 10.56 8.84 0.88
CA LEU A 117 11.42 8.74 2.06
C LEU A 117 10.67 8.96 3.39
N GLY A 118 9.61 9.77 3.40
CA GLY A 118 8.80 9.97 4.60
C GLY A 118 8.21 8.66 5.14
N ILE A 119 7.86 7.70 4.27
CA ILE A 119 7.30 6.40 4.65
C ILE A 119 8.34 5.57 5.41
N LEU A 120 9.61 5.61 4.99
CA LEU A 120 10.69 4.89 5.68
C LEU A 120 10.78 5.29 7.16
N PHE A 121 10.58 6.57 7.48
CA PHE A 121 10.58 7.03 8.87
C PHE A 121 9.35 6.58 9.66
N ASP A 122 8.17 6.47 9.02
CA ASP A 122 6.99 5.90 9.69
C ASP A 122 7.17 4.42 10.07
N LEU A 123 8.09 3.70 9.42
CA LEU A 123 8.42 2.31 9.73
C LEU A 123 9.32 2.15 10.96
N TYR A 124 10.03 3.19 11.38
CA TYR A 124 11.01 3.12 12.46
C TYR A 124 10.35 2.67 13.77
N ASN A 125 10.96 1.70 14.48
CA ASN A 125 10.41 1.10 15.70
C ASN A 125 9.01 0.48 15.52
N THR A 126 8.67 0.09 14.30
CA THR A 126 7.44 -0.68 14.01
C THR A 126 7.82 -2.05 13.47
N LYS A 127 6.86 -2.98 13.58
CA LYS A 127 6.94 -4.27 12.91
C LYS A 127 6.36 -4.22 11.49
N PHE A 128 6.02 -3.04 10.96
CA PHE A 128 5.39 -2.90 9.65
C PHE A 128 6.37 -2.90 8.47
N ARG A 129 7.67 -3.10 8.71
CA ARG A 129 8.64 -3.31 7.63
C ARG A 129 8.22 -4.51 6.78
N GLY A 130 8.29 -4.36 5.46
CA GLY A 130 7.77 -5.36 4.52
C GLY A 130 6.25 -5.29 4.28
N ALA A 131 5.53 -4.30 4.81
CA ALA A 131 4.11 -4.07 4.52
C ALA A 131 3.84 -3.87 3.02
N TYR A 132 2.66 -4.29 2.54
CA TYR A 132 2.24 -4.00 1.17
C TYR A 132 1.91 -2.51 1.00
N MET A 133 2.30 -1.90 -0.11
CA MET A 133 2.07 -0.49 -0.39
C MET A 133 1.43 -0.31 -1.76
N SER A 134 0.37 0.49 -1.87
CA SER A 134 -0.20 0.86 -3.16
C SER A 134 -0.97 2.19 -3.08
N ASP A 135 -1.70 2.54 -4.12
CA ASP A 135 -2.55 3.74 -4.17
C ASP A 135 -4.04 3.37 -4.16
N VAL A 136 -4.91 4.18 -3.56
CA VAL A 136 -6.36 3.93 -3.56
C VAL A 136 -6.91 3.92 -4.99
N PHE A 137 -6.52 4.89 -5.81
CA PHE A 137 -6.91 4.99 -7.21
C PHE A 137 -5.79 4.52 -8.12
N LYS A 138 -6.04 3.43 -8.85
CA LYS A 138 -5.12 2.85 -9.83
C LYS A 138 -5.22 3.59 -11.16
N ASP A 139 -4.14 3.62 -11.93
CA ASP A 139 -4.08 4.24 -13.26
C ASP A 139 -4.52 5.73 -13.29
N LEU A 140 -4.41 6.46 -12.18
CA LEU A 140 -4.80 7.86 -12.09
C LEU A 140 -3.58 8.78 -11.92
N PRO A 141 -2.85 9.11 -12.99
CA PRO A 141 -1.68 9.98 -12.94
C PRO A 141 -2.06 11.44 -12.65
N GLU A 142 -1.89 11.88 -11.40
CA GLU A 142 -2.15 13.25 -10.96
C GLU A 142 -1.19 13.61 -9.81
N THR A 143 -0.46 14.71 -9.94
CA THR A 143 0.52 15.13 -8.92
C THR A 143 -0.14 15.88 -7.77
N GLU A 144 -1.17 16.67 -8.09
CA GLU A 144 -1.84 17.52 -7.12
C GLU A 144 -3.09 16.80 -6.59
N SER A 145 -3.00 16.25 -5.38
CA SER A 145 -4.09 15.47 -4.78
C SER A 145 -5.44 16.19 -4.73
N LYS A 146 -5.45 17.54 -4.65
CA LYS A 146 -6.66 18.37 -4.71
C LYS A 146 -7.43 18.27 -6.04
N ASN A 147 -6.75 17.86 -7.12
CA ASN A 147 -7.37 17.67 -8.44
C ASN A 147 -8.05 16.30 -8.56
N VAL A 148 -7.74 15.35 -7.67
CA VAL A 148 -8.41 14.05 -7.60
C VAL A 148 -9.81 14.24 -7.05
N LYS A 149 -10.80 14.18 -7.93
CA LYS A 149 -12.22 14.39 -7.58
C LYS A 149 -12.81 13.12 -6.96
N VAL A 150 -12.43 12.82 -5.71
CA VAL A 150 -12.85 11.61 -4.97
C VAL A 150 -14.36 11.32 -5.09
N SER A 151 -15.20 12.33 -4.83
CA SER A 151 -16.67 12.15 -4.91
C SER A 151 -17.15 11.76 -6.30
N GLN A 152 -16.51 12.27 -7.36
CA GLN A 152 -16.87 11.93 -8.73
C GLN A 152 -16.42 10.51 -9.05
N LEU A 153 -15.21 10.12 -8.67
CA LEU A 153 -14.70 8.76 -8.88
C LEU A 153 -15.59 7.71 -8.18
N VAL A 154 -16.00 7.96 -6.94
CA VAL A 154 -16.92 7.06 -6.22
C VAL A 154 -18.31 6.99 -6.87
N LYS A 155 -18.77 8.09 -7.47
CA LYS A 155 -20.01 8.09 -8.27
C LYS A 155 -19.83 7.27 -9.55
N ASP A 156 -18.69 7.40 -10.22
CA ASP A 156 -18.39 6.66 -11.46
C ASP A 156 -18.26 5.15 -11.19
N MET A 157 -17.78 4.75 -10.01
CA MET A 157 -17.80 3.35 -9.55
C MET A 157 -19.21 2.74 -9.49
N GLN A 158 -20.25 3.56 -9.37
CA GLN A 158 -21.66 3.15 -9.29
C GLN A 158 -22.40 3.31 -10.62
N ALA A 159 -21.79 3.93 -11.63
CA ALA A 159 -22.43 4.15 -12.93
C ALA A 159 -22.77 2.83 -13.64
N ASP A 160 -23.69 2.84 -14.58
CA ASP A 160 -23.95 1.66 -15.42
C ASP A 160 -22.77 1.42 -16.40
N GLY A 161 -22.52 0.14 -16.74
CA GLY A 161 -21.41 -0.25 -17.61
C GLY A 161 -20.05 -0.26 -16.91
N ASP A 162 -18.99 -0.65 -17.63
CA ASP A 162 -17.61 -0.65 -17.14
C ASP A 162 -16.93 0.69 -17.40
N ASN A 163 -16.04 1.10 -16.48
CA ASN A 163 -15.20 2.29 -16.60
C ASN A 163 -13.93 2.14 -15.74
N ASP A 164 -13.00 3.10 -15.88
CA ASP A 164 -11.71 3.06 -15.19
C ASP A 164 -11.84 3.14 -13.67
N ALA A 165 -12.82 3.88 -13.13
CA ALA A 165 -13.06 3.95 -11.69
C ALA A 165 -13.48 2.58 -11.13
N LYS A 166 -14.35 1.83 -11.84
CA LYS A 166 -14.69 0.45 -11.49
C LYS A 166 -13.52 -0.50 -11.62
N LYS A 167 -12.68 -0.36 -12.66
CA LYS A 167 -11.45 -1.14 -12.79
C LYS A 167 -10.54 -0.90 -11.58
N SER A 168 -10.32 0.36 -11.21
CA SER A 168 -9.55 0.74 -10.02
C SER A 168 -10.13 0.13 -8.73
N LEU A 169 -11.45 0.19 -8.54
CA LEU A 169 -12.12 -0.41 -7.37
C LEU A 169 -11.92 -1.92 -7.32
N ARG A 170 -12.05 -2.63 -8.45
CA ARG A 170 -11.81 -4.07 -8.52
C ARG A 170 -10.38 -4.44 -8.15
N LEU A 171 -9.40 -3.68 -8.64
CA LEU A 171 -8.00 -3.89 -8.30
C LEU A 171 -7.74 -3.64 -6.80
N LEU A 172 -8.28 -2.53 -6.25
CA LEU A 172 -8.19 -2.23 -4.82
C LEU A 172 -8.79 -3.34 -3.96
N GLN A 173 -10.00 -3.80 -4.27
CA GLN A 173 -10.63 -4.92 -3.56
C GLN A 173 -9.80 -6.19 -3.65
N LYS A 174 -9.23 -6.48 -4.83
CA LYS A 174 -8.41 -7.66 -5.06
C LYS A 174 -7.14 -7.66 -4.22
N GLU A 175 -6.48 -6.52 -4.06
CA GLU A 175 -5.33 -6.37 -3.15
C GLU A 175 -5.72 -6.70 -1.70
N ILE A 176 -6.82 -6.12 -1.21
CA ILE A 176 -7.29 -6.34 0.16
C ILE A 176 -7.68 -7.80 0.38
N ASP A 177 -8.32 -8.44 -0.61
CA ASP A 177 -8.72 -9.86 -0.55
C ASP A 177 -7.51 -10.81 -0.54
N ILE A 178 -6.44 -10.45 -1.26
CA ILE A 178 -5.21 -11.25 -1.33
C ILE A 178 -4.38 -11.07 -0.05
N ILE A 179 -4.18 -9.83 0.40
CA ILE A 179 -3.29 -9.50 1.52
C ILE A 179 -3.95 -9.81 2.86
N LYS A 180 -5.26 -9.52 3.00
CA LYS A 180 -6.05 -9.67 4.24
C LYS A 180 -5.36 -9.03 5.47
N PRO A 181 -5.08 -7.71 5.44
CA PRO A 181 -4.32 -7.07 6.50
C PRO A 181 -5.08 -7.01 7.83
N LYS A 182 -4.33 -6.88 8.92
CA LYS A 182 -4.84 -6.51 10.24
C LYS A 182 -4.94 -4.99 10.40
N ILE A 183 -4.13 -4.23 9.66
CA ILE A 183 -4.16 -2.76 9.64
C ILE A 183 -4.01 -2.19 8.23
N ILE A 184 -4.80 -1.17 7.93
CA ILE A 184 -4.68 -0.34 6.73
C ILE A 184 -4.33 1.09 7.16
N VAL A 185 -3.21 1.60 6.68
CA VAL A 185 -2.77 2.99 6.89
C VAL A 185 -3.05 3.81 5.64
N LEU A 186 -3.79 4.91 5.80
CA LEU A 186 -4.21 5.79 4.71
C LEU A 186 -3.46 7.12 4.78
N TYR A 187 -2.60 7.38 3.81
CA TYR A 187 -1.80 8.60 3.73
C TYR A 187 -2.56 9.73 3.03
N GLY A 188 -2.79 10.82 3.76
CA GLY A 188 -3.51 12.01 3.30
C GLY A 188 -5.02 11.95 3.58
N ALA A 189 -5.63 13.11 3.81
CA ALA A 189 -7.08 13.20 4.02
C ALA A 189 -7.91 12.69 2.83
N PRO A 190 -7.50 12.88 1.55
CA PRO A 190 -8.27 12.37 0.42
C PRO A 190 -8.33 10.83 0.32
N SER A 191 -7.30 10.09 0.75
CA SER A 191 -7.34 8.63 0.73
C SER A 191 -8.29 8.08 1.80
N GLN A 192 -8.33 8.73 2.97
CA GLN A 192 -9.33 8.47 4.02
C GLN A 192 -10.75 8.75 3.52
N ASP A 193 -10.98 9.93 2.93
CA ASP A 193 -12.28 10.31 2.35
C ASP A 193 -12.75 9.33 1.27
N ALA A 194 -11.82 8.81 0.46
CA ALA A 194 -12.12 7.80 -0.54
C ALA A 194 -12.59 6.48 0.09
N PHE A 195 -11.86 5.96 1.09
CA PHE A 195 -12.26 4.76 1.83
C PHE A 195 -13.62 4.92 2.50
N ASP A 196 -13.82 6.00 3.24
CA ASP A 196 -15.08 6.28 3.95
C ASP A 196 -16.28 6.30 3.00
N LYS A 197 -16.12 6.93 1.83
CA LYS A 197 -17.18 6.98 0.80
C LYS A 197 -17.43 5.63 0.16
N MET A 198 -16.39 4.86 -0.15
CA MET A 198 -16.55 3.52 -0.74
C MET A 198 -17.21 2.54 0.24
N ILE A 199 -16.81 2.55 1.52
CA ILE A 199 -17.43 1.73 2.57
C ILE A 199 -18.90 2.14 2.76
N LYS A 200 -19.18 3.44 2.89
CA LYS A 200 -20.56 3.95 3.03
C LYS A 200 -21.46 3.58 1.85
N ALA A 201 -20.89 3.50 0.64
CA ALA A 201 -21.59 3.10 -0.56
C ALA A 201 -21.66 1.57 -0.76
N ASN A 202 -21.14 0.76 0.18
CA ASN A 202 -21.01 -0.70 0.07
C ASN A 202 -20.23 -1.16 -1.17
N LEU A 203 -19.23 -0.37 -1.58
CA LEU A 203 -18.37 -0.66 -2.74
C LEU A 203 -17.11 -1.42 -2.35
N LEU A 204 -16.67 -1.28 -1.09
CA LEU A 204 -15.44 -1.86 -0.57
C LEU A 204 -15.76 -2.73 0.65
N THR A 205 -15.33 -3.99 0.60
CA THR A 205 -15.44 -4.93 1.71
C THR A 205 -14.07 -5.07 2.35
N LEU A 206 -14.04 -5.06 3.68
CA LEU A 206 -12.82 -5.13 4.46
C LEU A 206 -12.76 -6.43 5.28
N PRO A 207 -11.54 -6.94 5.58
CA PRO A 207 -11.37 -8.06 6.49
C PRO A 207 -12.00 -7.77 7.86
N GLU A 208 -12.54 -8.79 8.49
CA GLU A 208 -13.10 -8.67 9.83
C GLU A 208 -12.03 -8.20 10.83
N GLY A 209 -12.36 -7.19 11.63
CA GLY A 209 -11.46 -6.65 12.65
C GLY A 209 -10.28 -5.82 12.13
N VAL A 210 -10.21 -5.52 10.82
CA VAL A 210 -9.14 -4.67 10.29
C VAL A 210 -9.19 -3.28 10.91
N LYS A 211 -8.04 -2.80 11.37
CA LYS A 211 -7.88 -1.43 11.88
C LYS A 211 -7.60 -0.48 10.71
N ILE A 212 -8.37 0.60 10.58
CA ILE A 212 -8.10 1.66 9.60
C ILE A 212 -7.50 2.86 10.34
N VAL A 213 -6.37 3.37 9.84
CA VAL A 213 -5.65 4.48 10.46
C VAL A 213 -5.31 5.55 9.44
N GLY A 214 -5.76 6.77 9.69
CA GLY A 214 -5.38 7.93 8.92
C GLY A 214 -4.02 8.52 9.33
N ARG A 215 -3.20 8.90 8.35
CA ARG A 215 -1.95 9.65 8.56
C ARG A 215 -1.90 10.86 7.63
N HIS A 216 -1.19 11.91 8.06
CA HIS A 216 -0.83 12.98 7.13
C HIS A 216 -0.03 12.39 5.98
N HIS A 217 -0.17 12.98 4.79
CA HIS A 217 0.57 12.51 3.63
C HIS A 217 2.07 12.53 3.94
N TYR A 218 2.80 11.50 3.55
CA TYR A 218 4.23 11.35 3.87
C TYR A 218 5.09 12.50 3.32
N SER A 219 4.60 13.21 2.30
CA SER A 219 5.22 14.42 1.74
C SER A 219 4.99 15.71 2.52
N MET A 220 4.11 15.70 3.53
CA MET A 220 3.92 16.87 4.41
C MET A 220 5.23 17.12 5.15
N GLY A 221 5.59 18.40 5.32
CA GLY A 221 6.86 18.87 5.91
C GLY A 221 7.04 18.60 7.40
N GLU A 222 6.49 17.50 7.88
CA GLU A 222 6.68 17.01 9.25
C GLU A 222 8.11 16.53 9.42
N ARG A 223 8.65 16.74 10.62
CA ARG A 223 10.01 16.29 10.93
C ARG A 223 10.05 14.77 11.04
N TYR A 224 11.21 14.19 10.72
CA TYR A 224 11.36 12.73 10.69
C TYR A 224 11.23 12.07 12.07
N ASP A 225 11.63 12.76 13.14
CA ASP A 225 11.44 12.31 14.53
C ASP A 225 9.95 12.22 14.91
N GLU A 226 9.13 13.14 14.43
CA GLU A 226 7.68 13.09 14.58
C GLU A 226 7.09 11.88 13.84
N LYS A 227 7.50 11.65 12.59
CA LYS A 227 7.07 10.47 11.79
C LYS A 227 7.43 9.14 12.47
N ALA A 228 8.65 9.04 12.97
CA ALA A 228 9.24 7.89 13.64
C ALA A 228 8.48 7.37 14.89
N THR A 229 7.47 8.10 15.37
CA THR A 229 6.68 7.70 16.54
C THR A 229 5.23 7.39 16.20
N LYS A 230 4.74 7.75 15.01
CA LYS A 230 3.31 7.81 14.68
C LYS A 230 2.65 6.46 14.51
N LEU A 231 3.38 5.42 14.14
CA LEU A 231 2.83 4.09 13.96
C LEU A 231 3.28 3.09 15.03
N VAL A 232 4.10 3.53 15.98
CA VAL A 232 4.63 2.65 17.05
C VAL A 232 3.50 2.11 17.92
N LYS A 233 2.55 2.96 18.32
CA LYS A 233 1.39 2.54 19.11
C LYS A 233 0.55 1.51 18.37
N GLU A 234 0.19 1.81 17.12
CA GLU A 234 -0.56 0.91 16.25
C GLU A 234 0.16 -0.43 16.06
N SER A 235 1.47 -0.40 15.84
CA SER A 235 2.30 -1.61 15.74
C SER A 235 2.17 -2.44 17.01
N LYS A 236 2.42 -1.87 18.18
CA LYS A 236 2.30 -2.61 19.45
C LYS A 236 0.93 -3.23 19.66
N GLU A 237 -0.14 -2.49 19.36
CA GLU A 237 -1.52 -3.00 19.45
C GLU A 237 -1.78 -4.18 18.50
N ILE A 238 -1.30 -4.12 17.26
CA ILE A 238 -1.49 -5.19 16.27
C ILE A 238 -0.73 -6.47 16.65
N TYR A 239 0.42 -6.34 17.31
CA TYR A 239 1.28 -7.47 17.70
C TYR A 239 1.19 -7.86 19.18
N GLY A 240 0.34 -7.21 19.98
CA GLY A 240 0.09 -7.55 21.38
C GLY A 240 1.25 -7.24 22.34
N GLU A 241 1.93 -6.11 22.15
CA GLU A 241 3.08 -5.65 22.96
C GLU A 241 2.76 -4.52 23.95
#